data_AF-A0A926I2Y1-F1
#
_entry.id   AF-A0A926I2Y1-F1
#
_cell.length_a   1.000
_cell.length_b   1.000
_cell.length_c   1.000
_cell.angle_alpha   90.00
_cell.angle_beta   90.00
_cell.angle_gamma   90.00
#
_symmetry.space_group_name_H-M   'P 1'
#
loop_
_entity.id
_entity.type
_entity.pdbx_description
1 polymer ?
#
loop_
_entity_poly.entity_id
_entity_poly.type
_entity_poly.pdbx_seq_one_letter_code
_entity_poly.pdbx_strand_id
1 'polypeptide(L)'
;MLRGVNKKIIEVVDTQNEYFERAILFVKDRRLAENESEIKRNADDFLKNASGSRLRRMLLRLPLFETLKLLGAAGVGAAVALAVVLL
;
A
#
# COMPACT_ATOMS: atom_id res chain seq x y z
N MET A 1 -20.63 -33.94 -19.88
CA MET A 1 -20.63 -32.89 -20.92
C MET A 1 -19.64 -31.80 -20.50
N LEU A 2 -18.58 -31.59 -21.28
CA LEU A 2 -17.45 -30.72 -20.92
C LEU A 2 -17.85 -29.24 -20.99
N ARG A 3 -18.04 -28.60 -19.82
CA ARG A 3 -18.13 -27.13 -19.72
C ARG A 3 -16.70 -26.58 -19.73
N GLY A 4 -16.24 -26.17 -20.90
CA GLY A 4 -15.01 -25.37 -21.00
C GLY A 4 -15.24 -24.01 -20.36
N VAL A 5 -14.90 -23.89 -19.07
CA VAL A 5 -14.94 -22.63 -18.32
C VAL A 5 -13.64 -21.88 -18.62
N ASN A 6 -13.69 -20.91 -19.52
CA ASN A 6 -12.53 -20.09 -19.86
C ASN A 6 -12.20 -19.15 -18.68
N LYS A 7 -11.42 -19.61 -17.69
CA LYS A 7 -11.07 -18.89 -16.44
C LYS A 7 -10.06 -17.73 -16.63
N LYS A 8 -10.05 -17.10 -17.80
CA LYS A 8 -9.05 -16.08 -18.18
C LYS A 8 -9.23 -14.74 -17.52
N ILE A 9 -10.40 -14.47 -16.96
CA ILE A 9 -10.76 -13.15 -16.45
C ILE A 9 -11.18 -13.26 -14.99
N ILE A 10 -10.58 -12.41 -14.15
CA ILE A 10 -10.98 -12.21 -12.76
C ILE A 10 -11.57 -10.81 -12.67
N GLU A 11 -12.84 -10.72 -12.30
CA GLU A 11 -13.46 -9.45 -11.92
C GLU A 11 -13.40 -9.33 -10.39
N VAL A 12 -12.75 -8.28 -9.91
CA VAL A 12 -12.71 -7.92 -8.50
C VAL A 12 -13.62 -6.73 -8.28
N VAL A 13 -14.70 -6.95 -7.53
CA VAL A 13 -15.80 -5.98 -7.30
C VAL A 13 -15.51 -5.03 -6.14
N ASP A 14 -14.58 -5.38 -5.25
CA ASP A 14 -14.12 -4.50 -4.17
C ASP A 14 -12.62 -4.28 -4.30
N THR A 15 -12.24 -3.16 -4.92
CA THR A 15 -10.83 -2.81 -5.12
C THR A 15 -10.22 -2.04 -3.94
N GLN A 16 -11.04 -1.72 -2.92
CA GLN A 16 -10.71 -0.81 -1.81
C GLN A 16 -10.09 0.52 -2.29
N ASN A 17 -10.53 1.01 -3.44
CA ASN A 17 -10.09 2.25 -4.05
C ASN A 17 -11.23 3.27 -4.07
N GLU A 18 -10.94 4.53 -3.72
CA GLU A 18 -11.95 5.59 -3.69
C GLU A 18 -12.50 5.98 -5.08
N TYR A 19 -11.77 5.65 -6.16
CA TYR A 19 -12.09 6.09 -7.52
C TYR A 19 -12.61 4.96 -8.43
N PHE A 20 -12.26 3.72 -8.12
CA PHE A 20 -12.51 2.58 -9.02
C PHE A 20 -13.39 1.54 -8.34
N GLU A 21 -14.59 1.33 -8.87
CA GLU A 21 -15.53 0.33 -8.34
C GLU A 21 -15.02 -1.10 -8.58
N ARG A 22 -14.34 -1.37 -9.71
CA ARG A 22 -13.99 -2.74 -10.13
C ARG A 22 -12.64 -2.81 -10.83
N ALA A 23 -11.98 -3.96 -10.73
CA ALA A 23 -10.78 -4.28 -11.47
C ALA A 23 -10.96 -5.57 -12.28
N ILE A 24 -10.51 -5.57 -13.53
CA ILE A 24 -10.56 -6.72 -14.42
C ILE A 24 -9.13 -7.18 -14.69
N LEU A 25 -8.79 -8.38 -14.25
CA LEU A 25 -7.47 -8.98 -14.43
C LEU A 25 -7.53 -10.11 -15.44
N PHE A 26 -6.60 -10.09 -16.39
CA PHE A 26 -6.45 -11.15 -17.39
C PHE A 26 -5.34 -12.12 -16.96
N VAL A 27 -5.72 -13.37 -16.73
CA VAL A 27 -4.80 -14.45 -16.35
C VAL A 27 -4.07 -14.95 -17.60
N LYS A 28 -2.74 -15.03 -17.52
CA LYS A 28 -1.92 -15.59 -18.59
C LYS A 28 -2.26 -17.06 -18.80
N ASP A 29 -2.32 -17.51 -20.06
CA ASP A 29 -2.69 -18.88 -20.41
C ASP A 29 -1.85 -19.95 -19.70
N ARG A 30 -0.55 -19.70 -19.49
CA ARG A 30 0.36 -20.60 -18.76
C ARG A 30 0.02 -20.79 -17.28
N ARG A 31 -0.73 -19.85 -16.68
CA ARG A 31 -1.13 -19.85 -15.27
C ARG A 31 -2.56 -20.36 -15.08
N LEU A 32 -3.31 -20.63 -16.15
CA LEU A 32 -4.69 -21.16 -16.06
C LEU A 32 -4.76 -22.59 -15.50
N ALA A 33 -3.66 -23.34 -15.56
CA ALA A 33 -3.57 -24.68 -14.99
C ALA A 33 -3.35 -24.66 -13.47
N GLU A 34 -3.07 -23.49 -12.88
CA GLU A 34 -2.91 -23.34 -11.44
C GLU A 34 -4.24 -23.40 -10.72
N ASN A 35 -4.18 -23.65 -9.41
CA ASN A 35 -5.38 -23.68 -8.59
C ASN A 35 -6.05 -22.29 -8.57
N GLU A 36 -7.36 -22.28 -8.67
CA GLU A 36 -8.16 -21.06 -8.63
C GLU A 36 -7.92 -20.23 -7.36
N SER A 37 -7.67 -20.90 -6.23
CA SER A 37 -7.33 -20.25 -4.97
C SER A 37 -6.01 -19.47 -5.03
N GLU A 38 -5.01 -20.00 -5.74
CA GLU A 38 -3.70 -19.35 -5.91
C GLU A 38 -3.80 -18.15 -6.86
N ILE A 39 -4.57 -18.28 -7.93
CA ILE A 39 -4.88 -17.21 -8.87
C ILE A 39 -5.61 -16.05 -8.16
N LYS A 40 -6.63 -16.37 -7.34
CA LYS A 40 -7.37 -15.39 -6.53
C LYS A 40 -6.49 -14.69 -5.51
N ARG A 41 -5.68 -15.44 -4.77
CA ARG A 41 -4.74 -14.86 -3.79
C ARG A 41 -3.77 -13.88 -4.44
N ASN A 42 -3.18 -14.23 -5.58
CA ASN A 42 -2.28 -13.35 -6.31
C ASN A 42 -2.99 -12.09 -6.85
N ALA A 43 -4.25 -12.20 -7.25
CA ALA A 43 -5.07 -11.06 -7.66
C ALA A 43 -5.31 -10.08 -6.49
N ASP A 44 -5.69 -10.59 -5.32
CA ASP A 44 -5.90 -9.78 -4.11
C ASP A 44 -4.62 -9.08 -3.67
N ASP A 45 -3.50 -9.81 -3.64
CA ASP A 45 -2.19 -9.26 -3.28
C ASP A 45 -1.75 -8.16 -4.27
N PHE A 46 -2.02 -8.33 -5.57
CA PHE A 46 -1.75 -7.32 -6.58
C PHE A 46 -2.56 -6.04 -6.33
N LEU A 47 -3.85 -6.16 -6.06
CA LEU A 47 -4.73 -5.00 -5.84
C LEU A 47 -4.43 -4.27 -4.53
N LYS A 48 -4.13 -5.00 -3.45
CA LYS A 48 -3.68 -4.38 -2.17
C LYS A 48 -2.44 -3.53 -2.37
N ASN A 49 -1.47 -4.03 -3.13
CA ASN A 49 -0.25 -3.29 -3.43
C ASN A 49 -0.50 -2.11 -4.38
N ALA A 50 -1.41 -2.25 -5.35
CA ALA A 50 -1.81 -1.16 -6.24
C ALA A 50 -2.42 0.00 -5.44
N SER A 51 -3.36 -0.29 -4.53
CA SER A 51 -4.05 0.69 -3.69
C SER A 51 -3.14 1.29 -2.59
N GLY A 52 -2.31 0.47 -1.93
CA GLY A 52 -1.41 0.92 -0.85
C GLY A 52 -0.18 1.73 -1.30
N SER A 53 0.14 1.71 -2.60
CA SER A 53 1.33 2.39 -3.13
C SER A 53 1.27 3.92 -3.05
N ARG A 54 0.09 4.53 -2.91
CA ARG A 54 -0.07 6.00 -2.79
C ARG A 54 0.28 6.51 -1.41
N LEU A 55 -0.31 5.93 -0.35
CA LEU A 55 -0.05 6.32 1.04
C LEU A 55 1.42 6.14 1.39
N ARG A 56 2.03 5.01 1.00
CA ARG A 56 3.45 4.77 1.25
C ARG A 56 4.35 5.77 0.49
N ARG A 57 4.03 6.10 -0.78
CA ARG A 57 4.75 7.15 -1.53
C ARG A 57 4.57 8.55 -0.94
N MET A 58 3.40 8.85 -0.37
CA MET A 58 3.11 10.13 0.26
C MET A 58 3.85 10.26 1.61
N LEU A 59 3.80 9.23 2.46
CA LEU A 59 4.54 9.17 3.72
C LEU A 59 6.06 9.20 3.52
N LEU A 60 6.58 8.51 2.50
CA LEU A 60 8.01 8.55 2.13
C LEU A 60 8.46 9.89 1.53
N ARG A 61 7.53 10.80 1.19
CA ARG A 61 7.84 12.16 0.74
C ARG A 61 7.80 13.20 1.85
N LEU A 62 7.30 12.86 3.03
CA LEU A 62 7.43 13.73 4.19
C LEU A 62 8.90 13.77 4.59
N PRO A 63 9.50 14.95 4.83
CA PRO A 63 10.88 15.06 5.28
C PRO A 63 10.98 14.74 6.76
N LEU A 64 10.61 13.50 7.13
CA LEU A 64 10.54 13.03 8.51
C LEU A 64 11.86 13.24 9.26
N PHE A 65 12.98 13.13 8.54
CA PHE A 65 14.31 13.35 9.10
C PHE A 65 14.61 14.83 9.39
N GLU A 66 14.07 15.76 8.61
CA GLU A 66 14.30 17.20 8.81
C GLU A 66 13.42 17.73 9.95
N THR A 67 12.17 17.26 10.05
CA THR A 67 11.29 17.59 11.17
C THR A 67 11.79 17.00 12.49
N LEU A 68 12.32 15.78 12.50
CA LEU A 68 12.97 15.21 13.69
C LEU A 68 14.20 16.01 14.12
N LYS A 69 15.04 16.47 13.17
CA LYS A 69 16.23 17.28 13.48
C LYS A 69 15.85 18.62 14.12
N LEU A 70 14.82 19.29 13.59
CA LEU A 70 14.33 20.56 14.13
C LEU A 70 13.72 20.40 15.53
N LEU A 71 12.92 19.34 15.75
CA LEU A 71 12.38 19.02 17.07
C LEU A 71 13.48 18.68 18.08
N GLY A 72 14.51 17.93 17.66
CA GLY A 72 15.67 17.64 18.49
C GLY A 72 16.43 18.90 18.91
N ALA A 73 16.69 19.82 17.97
CA ALA A 73 17.37 21.09 18.26
C ALA A 73 16.53 21.99 19.19
N ALA A 74 15.22 22.08 18.96
CA ALA A 74 14.31 22.83 19.82
C ALA A 74 14.25 22.25 21.24
N GLY A 75 14.24 20.92 21.38
CA GLY A 75 14.24 20.25 22.68
C GLY A 75 15.51 20.53 23.50
N VAL A 76 16.68 20.49 22.87
CA VAL A 76 17.95 20.83 23.54
C VAL A 76 17.97 22.30 23.97
N GLY A 77 17.53 23.22 23.11
CA GLY A 77 17.45 24.64 23.43
C GLY A 77 16.50 24.94 24.61
N ALA A 78 15.33 24.30 24.63
CA ALA A 78 14.36 24.45 25.72
C ALA A 78 14.91 23.94 27.06
N ALA A 79 15.61 22.79 27.06
CA ALA A 79 16.21 22.24 28.26
C ALA A 79 17.31 23.16 28.84
N VAL A 80 18.16 23.72 27.99
CA VAL A 80 19.20 24.68 28.40
C VAL A 80 18.58 25.96 28.97
N ALA A 81 17.55 26.52 28.31
CA ALA A 81 16.86 27.70 28.80
C ALA A 81 16.21 27.47 30.17
N LEU A 82 15.56 26.33 30.36
CA LEU A 82 14.96 25.93 31.65
C LEU A 82 16.01 25.79 32.75
N ALA A 83 17.16 25.19 32.44
CA ALA A 83 18.26 25.06 33.39
C ALA A 83 18.85 26.41 33.81
N VAL A 84 18.95 27.38 32.87
CA VAL A 84 19.44 28.74 33.16
C VAL A 84 18.44 29.55 33.98
N VAL A 85 17.14 29.37 33.76
CA VAL A 85 16.09 30.11 34.48
C VAL A 85 15.87 29.57 35.90
N LEU A 86 16.17 28.29 36.15
CA LEU A 86 16.03 27.64 37.46
C LEU A 86 17.29 27.69 38.34
N LEU A 87 18.40 28.24 37.82
CA LEU A 87 19.66 28.48 38.53
C LEU A 87 19.70 29.90 39.12
#